data_AF-A0A1V5D3X1-F1
#
_entry.id   AF-A0A1V5D3X1-F1
#
_cell.length_a   1.000
_cell.length_b   1.000
_cell.length_c   1.000
_cell.angle_alpha   90.00
_cell.angle_beta   90.00
_cell.angle_gamma   90.00
#
_symmetry.space_group_name_H-M   'P 1'
#
loop_
_entity.id
_entity.type
_entity.pdbx_description
1 polymer ?
#
loop_
_entity_poly.entity_id
_entity_poly.type
_entity_poly.pdbx_seq_one_letter_code
_entity_poly.pdbx_strand_id
1 'polypeptide(L)'
;MSRLAKKRVIKPERLRKGDRICVVSPASPTLTTTYYEKGRAVLGAMGYRVVPGRHVNERRLLFAGDAQARAADINNAFRDPSIKAVICTRGGCGTAQILPYIDFPAIARNPKIFVGYSDITALQAAILQRTGLVTFYGPMVSTDFGKELTGYTREGFLKILTHTGEGIELKNPAKREMTTIVSGKAVGRLTGGCLSVVVASLGTPYEIDTKGSILFFEDIDEKPHRIDRYLTQLEQAGKLTEAQGIIFGTFRQCSYMASDNYSKYGVTLLDIIRERIVPLGVPCIYGLQFGHVRSKLTMPFGAAAILDATNKGIHVEAAVT
;
A
#
# COMPACT_ATOMS: atom_id res chain seq x y z
N MET A 1 -7.34 -25.97 -7.57
CA MET A 1 -7.21 -24.59 -8.09
C MET A 1 -5.92 -24.51 -8.88
N SER A 2 -5.96 -24.16 -10.16
CA SER A 2 -4.77 -24.17 -11.03
C SER A 2 -3.73 -23.17 -10.52
N ARG A 3 -2.49 -23.63 -10.36
CA ARG A 3 -1.29 -22.78 -10.20
C ARG A 3 -1.30 -21.70 -11.28
N LEU A 4 -1.62 -20.46 -10.93
CA LEU A 4 -1.34 -19.32 -11.80
C LEU A 4 0.18 -19.24 -11.91
N ALA A 5 0.74 -19.54 -13.08
CA ALA A 5 2.13 -19.21 -13.37
C ALA A 5 2.38 -17.73 -13.01
N LYS A 6 3.49 -17.43 -12.32
CA LYS A 6 3.81 -16.06 -11.89
C LYS A 6 3.70 -15.12 -13.10
N LYS A 7 2.69 -14.23 -13.11
CA LYS A 7 2.50 -13.29 -14.21
C LYS A 7 3.72 -12.40 -14.38
N ARG A 8 4.03 -12.08 -15.64
CA ARG A 8 5.04 -11.09 -16.00
C ARG A 8 4.67 -9.76 -15.34
N VAL A 9 5.65 -9.10 -14.73
CA VAL A 9 5.44 -7.77 -14.13
C VAL A 9 5.26 -6.74 -15.24
N ILE A 10 4.31 -5.84 -15.03
CA ILE A 10 4.02 -4.71 -15.90
C ILE A 10 4.29 -3.46 -15.08
N LYS A 11 5.14 -2.57 -15.58
CA LYS A 11 5.40 -1.25 -14.99
C LYS A 11 4.62 -0.22 -15.81
N PRO A 12 3.92 0.73 -15.17
CA PRO A 12 3.25 1.80 -15.90
C PRO A 12 4.24 2.85 -16.43
N GLU A 13 3.82 3.65 -17.41
CA GLU A 13 4.59 4.81 -17.86
C GLU A 13 4.84 5.78 -16.69
N ARG A 14 6.03 6.40 -16.68
CA ARG A 14 6.39 7.44 -15.71
C ARG A 14 5.46 8.65 -15.81
N LEU A 15 5.22 9.29 -14.67
CA LEU A 15 4.42 10.51 -14.57
C LEU A 15 5.18 11.71 -15.14
N ARG A 16 4.50 12.59 -15.87
CA ARG A 16 5.06 13.83 -16.45
C ARG A 16 4.23 15.04 -16.06
N LYS A 17 4.84 16.21 -15.99
CA LYS A 17 4.09 17.47 -15.81
C LYS A 17 3.08 17.62 -16.96
N GLY A 18 1.87 18.06 -16.64
CA GLY A 18 0.75 18.18 -17.57
C GLY A 18 -0.14 16.93 -17.66
N ASP A 19 0.32 15.77 -17.17
CA ASP A 19 -0.45 14.53 -17.18
C ASP A 19 -1.78 14.67 -16.44
N ARG A 20 -2.79 13.94 -16.94
CA ARG A 20 -4.11 13.87 -16.29
C ARG A 20 -4.11 12.81 -15.20
N ILE A 21 -4.52 13.22 -14.01
CA ILE A 21 -4.70 12.36 -12.84
C ILE A 21 -6.19 12.22 -12.55
N CYS A 22 -6.72 11.01 -12.65
CA CYS A 22 -8.09 10.71 -12.21
C CYS A 22 -8.12 10.44 -10.71
N VAL A 23 -9.08 11.04 -10.01
CA VAL A 23 -9.28 10.85 -8.57
C VAL A 23 -10.52 9.99 -8.33
N VAL A 24 -10.35 8.87 -7.61
CA VAL A 24 -11.40 7.88 -7.38
C VAL A 24 -11.57 7.56 -5.89
N SER A 25 -12.75 7.11 -5.47
CA SER A 25 -13.05 6.76 -4.07
C SER A 25 -13.46 5.29 -3.92
N PRO A 26 -12.53 4.32 -3.97
CA PRO A 26 -12.88 2.90 -3.91
C PRO A 26 -13.29 2.41 -2.51
N ALA A 27 -12.97 3.17 -1.46
CA ALA A 27 -13.22 2.82 -0.06
C ALA A 27 -14.30 3.73 0.56
N SER A 28 -13.98 4.40 1.67
CA SER A 28 -14.87 5.33 2.37
C SER A 28 -14.86 6.73 1.76
N PRO A 29 -15.94 7.52 1.93
CA PRO A 29 -15.99 8.89 1.42
C PRO A 29 -15.05 9.79 2.21
N THR A 30 -14.62 10.90 1.60
CA THR A 30 -13.77 11.88 2.29
C THR A 30 -14.44 12.45 3.53
N LEU A 31 -13.66 12.62 4.60
CA LEU A 31 -14.16 13.15 5.88
C LEU A 31 -14.68 14.59 5.73
N THR A 32 -14.00 15.40 4.92
CA THR A 32 -14.40 16.77 4.60
C THR A 32 -14.17 17.06 3.13
N THR A 33 -15.09 17.81 2.52
CA THR A 33 -14.92 18.32 1.14
C THR A 33 -13.72 19.26 1.06
N THR A 34 -13.42 19.99 2.14
CA THR A 34 -12.26 20.89 2.24
C THR A 34 -10.94 20.18 1.96
N TYR A 35 -10.70 19.01 2.58
CA TYR A 35 -9.46 18.27 2.33
C TYR A 35 -9.40 17.69 0.92
N TYR A 36 -10.53 17.28 0.38
CA TYR A 36 -10.61 16.84 -1.01
C TYR A 36 -10.20 17.94 -1.99
N GLU A 37 -10.79 19.12 -1.88
CA GLU A 37 -10.47 20.24 -2.78
C GLU A 37 -9.04 20.76 -2.58
N LYS A 38 -8.56 20.85 -1.33
CA LYS A 38 -7.15 21.19 -1.05
C LYS A 38 -6.20 20.19 -1.70
N GLY A 39 -6.48 18.90 -1.61
CA GLY A 39 -5.63 17.87 -2.20
C GLY A 39 -5.55 17.96 -3.71
N ARG A 40 -6.68 18.22 -4.37
CA ARG A 40 -6.74 18.47 -5.82
C ARG A 40 -5.94 19.72 -6.19
N ALA A 41 -6.08 20.80 -5.42
CA ALA A 41 -5.35 22.04 -5.65
C ALA A 41 -3.83 21.84 -5.51
N VAL A 42 -3.37 21.08 -4.50
CA VAL A 42 -1.94 20.75 -4.32
C VAL A 42 -1.40 19.96 -5.51
N LEU A 43 -2.11 18.93 -5.98
CA LEU A 43 -1.73 18.18 -7.18
C LEU A 43 -1.72 19.07 -8.44
N GLY A 44 -2.67 20.01 -8.55
CA GLY A 44 -2.70 21.02 -9.60
C GLY A 44 -1.47 21.94 -9.57
N ALA A 45 -1.10 22.44 -8.39
CA ALA A 45 0.09 23.26 -8.18
C ALA A 45 1.41 22.49 -8.43
N MET A 46 1.39 21.16 -8.32
CA MET A 46 2.51 20.31 -8.74
C MET A 46 2.63 20.16 -10.26
N GLY A 47 1.66 20.67 -11.03
CA GLY A 47 1.67 20.73 -12.48
C GLY A 47 0.82 19.66 -13.17
N TYR A 48 -0.13 19.04 -12.48
CA TYR A 48 -0.99 17.98 -13.03
C TYR A 48 -2.41 18.46 -13.33
N ARG A 49 -3.08 17.81 -14.29
CA ARG A 49 -4.50 18.06 -14.60
C ARG A 49 -5.37 17.09 -13.80
N VAL A 50 -5.94 17.54 -12.69
CA VAL A 50 -6.69 16.67 -11.77
C VAL A 50 -8.17 16.60 -12.15
N VAL A 51 -8.66 15.41 -12.47
CA VAL A 51 -10.05 15.17 -12.87
C VAL A 51 -10.74 14.21 -11.90
N PRO A 52 -11.96 14.51 -11.43
CA PRO A 52 -12.73 13.61 -10.58
C PRO A 52 -13.30 12.43 -11.37
N GLY A 53 -13.37 11.25 -10.75
CA GLY A 53 -14.27 10.18 -11.16
C GLY A 53 -15.73 10.63 -11.04
N ARG A 54 -16.63 9.96 -11.77
CA ARG A 54 -18.04 10.33 -11.83
C ARG A 54 -18.73 10.18 -10.48
N HIS A 55 -18.36 9.14 -9.74
CA HIS A 55 -18.97 8.75 -8.47
C HIS A 55 -18.09 9.11 -7.26
N VAL A 56 -17.08 9.97 -7.46
CA VAL A 56 -16.15 10.33 -6.41
C VAL A 56 -16.89 10.95 -5.21
N ASN A 57 -16.67 10.41 -4.03
CA ASN A 57 -17.25 10.88 -2.76
C ASN A 57 -18.78 10.87 -2.68
N GLU A 58 -19.46 10.08 -3.51
CA GLU A 58 -20.83 9.67 -3.21
C GLU A 58 -20.90 8.99 -1.82
N ARG A 59 -22.10 8.81 -1.27
CA ARG A 59 -22.25 8.25 0.07
C ARG A 59 -23.27 7.13 0.10
N ARG A 60 -22.85 5.99 0.64
CA ARG A 60 -23.73 4.87 0.99
C ARG A 60 -23.16 4.17 2.22
N LEU A 61 -23.86 4.27 3.36
CA LEU A 61 -23.34 3.80 4.65
C LEU A 61 -21.95 4.39 4.94
N LEU A 62 -20.94 3.54 5.15
CA LEU A 62 -19.54 3.91 5.40
C LEU A 62 -18.72 4.03 4.10
N PHE A 63 -19.33 3.84 2.93
CA PHE A 63 -18.68 3.71 1.62
C PHE A 63 -18.91 4.93 0.74
N ALA A 64 -17.97 5.16 -0.18
CA ALA A 64 -18.03 6.27 -1.13
C ALA A 64 -18.96 5.98 -2.33
N GLY A 65 -20.20 5.57 -2.06
CA GLY A 65 -21.16 5.10 -3.05
C GLY A 65 -21.31 3.57 -3.05
N ASP A 66 -22.16 3.06 -3.93
CA ASP A 66 -22.31 1.61 -4.11
C ASP A 66 -21.07 0.96 -4.74
N ALA A 67 -20.98 -0.37 -4.67
CA ALA A 67 -19.77 -1.08 -5.11
C ALA A 67 -19.56 -1.02 -6.62
N GLN A 68 -20.63 -1.06 -7.42
CA GLN A 68 -20.53 -0.97 -8.88
C GLN A 68 -20.12 0.43 -9.34
N ALA A 69 -20.67 1.49 -8.75
CA ALA A 69 -20.30 2.88 -9.03
C ALA A 69 -18.82 3.14 -8.73
N ARG A 70 -18.34 2.72 -7.55
CA ARG A 70 -16.93 2.82 -7.16
C ARG A 70 -16.00 2.05 -8.11
N ALA A 71 -16.39 0.85 -8.52
CA ALA A 71 -15.64 0.07 -9.52
C ALA A 71 -15.67 0.71 -10.90
N ALA A 72 -16.80 1.30 -11.30
CA ALA A 72 -16.97 1.96 -12.60
C ALA A 72 -15.98 3.13 -12.76
N ASP A 73 -15.78 3.94 -11.72
CA ASP A 73 -14.79 5.02 -11.75
C ASP A 73 -13.37 4.52 -12.04
N ILE A 74 -12.95 3.42 -11.40
CA ILE A 74 -11.65 2.79 -11.67
C ILE A 74 -11.60 2.25 -13.10
N ASN A 75 -12.60 1.46 -13.50
CA ASN A 75 -12.64 0.85 -14.82
C ASN A 75 -12.61 1.91 -15.94
N ASN A 76 -13.35 3.00 -15.78
CA ASN A 76 -13.37 4.11 -16.73
C ASN A 76 -12.02 4.84 -16.76
N ALA A 77 -11.43 5.10 -15.60
CA ALA A 77 -10.10 5.73 -15.53
C ALA A 77 -9.02 4.90 -16.22
N PHE A 78 -9.07 3.56 -16.09
CA PHE A 78 -8.14 2.68 -16.79
C PHE A 78 -8.39 2.63 -18.30
N ARG A 79 -9.65 2.63 -18.75
CA ARG A 79 -10.01 2.63 -20.18
C ARG A 79 -9.76 3.95 -20.90
N ASP A 80 -9.74 5.08 -20.20
CA ASP A 80 -9.46 6.39 -20.80
C ASP A 80 -7.94 6.56 -21.04
N PRO A 81 -7.47 6.59 -22.31
CA PRO A 81 -6.04 6.70 -22.62
C PRO A 81 -5.45 8.07 -22.26
N SER A 82 -6.28 9.09 -22.04
CA SER A 82 -5.83 10.42 -21.64
C SER A 82 -5.46 10.49 -20.15
N ILE A 83 -5.93 9.53 -19.34
CA ILE A 83 -5.58 9.42 -17.91
C ILE A 83 -4.27 8.65 -17.78
N LYS A 84 -3.29 9.28 -17.13
CA LYS A 84 -1.94 8.74 -16.91
C LYS A 84 -1.71 8.23 -15.50
N ALA A 85 -2.50 8.69 -14.53
CA ALA A 85 -2.50 8.14 -13.18
C ALA A 85 -3.90 8.16 -12.55
N VAL A 86 -4.10 7.23 -11.62
CA VAL A 86 -5.28 7.13 -10.76
C VAL A 86 -4.82 7.24 -9.32
N ILE A 87 -5.33 8.21 -8.57
CA ILE A 87 -5.01 8.41 -7.15
C ILE A 87 -6.28 8.32 -6.33
N CYS A 88 -6.27 7.46 -5.31
CA CYS A 88 -7.42 7.31 -4.42
C CYS A 88 -7.62 8.55 -3.56
N THR A 89 -8.87 8.90 -3.26
CA THR A 89 -9.20 9.99 -2.33
C THR A 89 -8.72 9.71 -0.93
N ARG A 90 -8.97 8.49 -0.44
CA ARG A 90 -8.55 7.94 0.85
C ARG A 90 -8.80 6.43 0.90
N GLY A 91 -8.30 5.79 1.96
CA GLY A 91 -8.68 4.44 2.37
C GLY A 91 -9.95 4.47 3.23
N GLY A 92 -10.08 3.54 4.17
CA GLY A 92 -11.24 3.43 5.05
C GLY A 92 -11.71 1.98 5.13
N CYS A 93 -12.91 1.70 4.64
CA CYS A 93 -13.38 0.33 4.47
C CYS A 93 -14.16 0.19 3.16
N GLY A 94 -14.31 -1.06 2.71
CA GLY A 94 -15.19 -1.41 1.59
C GLY A 94 -14.50 -1.62 0.25
N THR A 95 -13.17 -1.47 0.15
CA THR A 95 -12.43 -1.76 -1.09
C THR A 95 -12.60 -3.23 -1.52
N ALA A 96 -12.66 -4.18 -0.58
CA ALA A 96 -12.89 -5.58 -0.93
C ALA A 96 -14.22 -5.83 -1.69
N GLN A 97 -15.24 -5.00 -1.46
CA GLN A 97 -16.56 -5.14 -2.09
C GLN A 97 -16.53 -4.88 -3.60
N ILE A 98 -15.54 -4.11 -4.08
CA ILE A 98 -15.50 -3.71 -5.49
C ILE A 98 -14.75 -4.71 -6.36
N LEU A 99 -13.95 -5.60 -5.77
CA LEU A 99 -13.07 -6.52 -6.50
C LEU A 99 -13.79 -7.40 -7.54
N PRO A 100 -15.01 -7.92 -7.31
CA PRO A 100 -15.76 -8.65 -8.33
C PRO A 100 -16.17 -7.82 -9.55
N TYR A 101 -16.21 -6.50 -9.44
CA TYR A 101 -16.64 -5.58 -10.50
C TYR A 101 -15.47 -4.90 -11.23
N ILE A 102 -14.23 -5.19 -10.83
CA ILE A 102 -13.02 -4.64 -11.49
C ILE A 102 -12.75 -5.38 -12.80
N ASP A 103 -12.60 -4.62 -13.89
CA ASP A 103 -12.18 -5.13 -15.19
C ASP A 103 -10.66 -5.27 -15.24
N PHE A 104 -10.15 -6.32 -14.58
CA PHE A 104 -8.72 -6.65 -14.59
C PHE A 104 -8.14 -6.80 -16.01
N PRO A 105 -8.84 -7.40 -17.00
CA PRO A 105 -8.38 -7.38 -18.39
C PRO A 105 -8.17 -5.97 -18.96
N ALA A 106 -9.05 -5.02 -18.69
CA ALA A 106 -8.85 -3.63 -19.13
C ALA A 106 -7.66 -2.96 -18.43
N ILE A 107 -7.45 -3.23 -17.14
CA ILE A 107 -6.27 -2.77 -16.40
C ILE A 107 -4.98 -3.31 -17.04
N ALA A 108 -4.95 -4.60 -17.35
CA ALA A 108 -3.79 -5.24 -17.97
C ALA A 108 -3.47 -4.69 -19.37
N ARG A 109 -4.50 -4.29 -20.15
CA ARG A 109 -4.32 -3.67 -21.47
C ARG A 109 -3.94 -2.18 -21.40
N ASN A 110 -4.24 -1.50 -20.30
CA ASN A 110 -4.03 -0.07 -20.14
C ASN A 110 -3.25 0.24 -18.85
N PRO A 111 -2.05 -0.32 -18.67
CA PRO A 111 -1.30 -0.15 -17.43
C PRO A 111 -0.99 1.33 -17.19
N LYS A 112 -1.36 1.83 -16.02
CA LYS A 112 -1.09 3.21 -15.58
C LYS A 112 -0.88 3.25 -14.08
N ILE A 113 -0.31 4.36 -13.60
CA ILE A 113 -0.01 4.56 -12.19
C ILE A 113 -1.30 4.46 -11.37
N PHE A 114 -1.30 3.65 -10.32
CA PHE A 114 -2.40 3.55 -9.36
C PHE A 114 -1.85 3.73 -7.94
N VAL A 115 -2.35 4.74 -7.22
CA VAL A 115 -1.83 5.15 -5.91
C VAL A 115 -2.92 5.05 -4.84
N GLY A 116 -2.57 4.43 -3.73
CA GLY A 116 -3.33 4.46 -2.48
C GLY A 116 -2.63 3.65 -1.39
N TYR A 117 -3.14 3.69 -0.17
CA TYR A 117 -2.64 2.87 0.95
C TYR A 117 -3.81 2.51 1.89
N SER A 118 -3.55 1.78 2.98
CA SER A 118 -4.56 1.34 3.95
C SER A 118 -5.52 0.32 3.31
N ASP A 119 -6.85 0.52 3.39
CA ASP A 119 -7.88 -0.34 2.77
C ASP A 119 -7.66 -0.61 1.27
N ILE A 120 -6.96 0.30 0.57
CA ILE A 120 -6.61 0.17 -0.85
C ILE A 120 -5.72 -1.06 -1.12
N THR A 121 -5.06 -1.59 -0.08
CA THR A 121 -4.26 -2.82 -0.12
C THR A 121 -5.00 -3.96 -0.83
N ALA A 122 -6.30 -4.15 -0.56
CA ALA A 122 -7.09 -5.22 -1.16
C ALA A 122 -7.11 -5.12 -2.70
N LEU A 123 -7.26 -3.91 -3.22
CA LEU A 123 -7.26 -3.66 -4.66
C LEU A 123 -5.85 -3.74 -5.26
N GLN A 124 -4.82 -3.27 -4.58
CA GLN A 124 -3.44 -3.34 -5.07
C GLN A 124 -2.94 -4.78 -5.17
N ALA A 125 -3.21 -5.61 -4.15
CA ALA A 125 -2.91 -7.04 -4.18
C ALA A 125 -3.63 -7.74 -5.34
N ALA A 126 -4.93 -7.48 -5.50
CA ALA A 126 -5.72 -8.05 -6.59
C ALA A 126 -5.22 -7.59 -7.98
N ILE A 127 -4.90 -6.30 -8.16
CA ILE A 127 -4.35 -5.78 -9.41
C ILE A 127 -3.04 -6.49 -9.75
N LEU A 128 -2.09 -6.58 -8.80
CA LEU A 128 -0.81 -7.22 -9.03
C LEU A 128 -0.99 -8.68 -9.45
N GLN A 129 -1.81 -9.45 -8.75
CA GLN A 129 -2.01 -10.87 -9.05
C GLN A 129 -2.74 -11.11 -10.36
N ARG A 130 -3.76 -10.32 -10.64
CA ARG A 130 -4.63 -10.52 -11.80
C ARG A 130 -4.03 -9.95 -13.07
N THR A 131 -3.11 -9.00 -12.99
CA THR A 131 -2.59 -8.29 -14.17
C THR A 131 -1.07 -8.27 -14.28
N GLY A 132 -0.35 -8.43 -13.16
CA GLY A 132 1.09 -8.20 -13.08
C GLY A 132 1.48 -6.72 -12.92
N LEU A 133 0.52 -5.79 -12.92
CA LEU A 133 0.77 -4.35 -12.82
C LEU A 133 1.32 -3.96 -11.45
N VAL A 134 2.45 -3.27 -11.46
CA VAL A 134 3.00 -2.55 -10.29
C VAL A 134 2.09 -1.38 -9.95
N THR A 135 1.73 -1.29 -8.68
CA THR A 135 0.97 -0.15 -8.11
C THR A 135 1.78 0.51 -7.00
N PHE A 136 1.28 1.58 -6.40
CA PHE A 136 2.07 2.42 -5.49
C PHE A 136 1.37 2.62 -4.16
N TYR A 137 1.94 2.04 -3.10
CA TYR A 137 1.52 2.24 -1.71
C TYR A 137 1.97 3.62 -1.25
N GLY A 138 1.13 4.64 -1.38
CA GLY A 138 1.55 6.04 -1.31
C GLY A 138 0.45 7.04 -1.03
N PRO A 139 0.77 8.35 -0.95
CA PRO A 139 -0.13 9.40 -0.48
C PRO A 139 -1.42 9.51 -1.31
N MET A 140 -2.52 9.81 -0.64
CA MET A 140 -3.87 9.92 -1.20
C MET A 140 -4.41 11.35 -1.10
N VAL A 141 -5.36 11.70 -1.98
CA VAL A 141 -5.76 13.10 -2.23
C VAL A 141 -6.21 13.81 -0.95
N SER A 142 -7.09 13.20 -0.15
CA SER A 142 -7.69 13.88 1.00
C SER A 142 -6.97 13.64 2.32
N THR A 143 -6.23 12.55 2.46
CA THR A 143 -5.50 12.22 3.69
C THR A 143 -4.13 12.88 3.78
N ASP A 144 -3.48 13.08 2.63
CA ASP A 144 -2.10 13.53 2.54
C ASP A 144 -2.03 14.90 1.88
N PHE A 145 -2.36 14.97 0.59
CA PHE A 145 -2.33 16.23 -0.17
C PHE A 145 -3.28 17.28 0.42
N GLY A 146 -4.44 16.83 0.92
CA GLY A 146 -5.47 17.70 1.48
C GLY A 146 -5.25 18.20 2.90
N LYS A 147 -4.47 17.45 3.70
CA LYS A 147 -4.18 17.80 5.10
C LYS A 147 -2.83 18.48 5.21
N GLU A 148 -1.76 17.69 5.09
CA GLU A 148 -0.40 18.17 5.18
C GLU A 148 0.52 17.24 4.38
N LEU A 149 1.00 17.75 3.25
CA LEU A 149 2.00 17.07 2.44
C LEU A 149 3.40 17.53 2.84
N THR A 150 4.16 16.66 3.51
CA THR A 150 5.55 16.98 3.85
C THR A 150 6.46 16.97 2.61
N GLY A 151 7.52 17.79 2.62
CA GLY A 151 8.51 17.83 1.53
C GLY A 151 9.09 16.44 1.24
N TYR A 152 9.45 15.69 2.29
CA TYR A 152 9.89 14.30 2.19
C TYR A 152 8.89 13.40 1.44
N THR A 153 7.59 13.46 1.78
CA THR A 153 6.57 12.64 1.12
C THR A 153 6.41 13.04 -0.34
N ARG A 154 6.40 14.36 -0.63
CA ARG A 154 6.29 14.90 -1.98
C ARG A 154 7.47 14.46 -2.86
N GLU A 155 8.68 14.61 -2.37
CA GLU A 155 9.91 14.25 -3.09
C GLU A 155 9.99 12.75 -3.33
N GLY A 156 9.71 11.93 -2.30
CA GLY A 156 9.67 10.47 -2.44
C GLY A 156 8.60 10.00 -3.44
N PHE A 157 7.41 10.60 -3.39
CA PHE A 157 6.33 10.34 -4.36
C PHE A 157 6.76 10.65 -5.79
N LEU A 158 7.32 11.84 -6.04
CA LEU A 158 7.80 12.21 -7.37
C LEU A 158 8.97 11.33 -7.82
N LYS A 159 9.92 11.03 -6.94
CA LYS A 159 11.08 10.19 -7.25
C LYS A 159 10.64 8.81 -7.75
N ILE A 160 9.74 8.15 -7.03
CA ILE A 160 9.26 6.81 -7.37
C ILE A 160 8.44 6.80 -8.66
N LEU A 161 7.62 7.83 -8.91
CA LEU A 161 6.73 7.88 -10.07
C LEU A 161 7.35 8.44 -11.35
N THR A 162 8.57 8.98 -11.29
CA THR A 162 9.21 9.64 -12.45
C THR A 162 10.55 9.01 -12.86
N HIS A 163 11.21 8.27 -11.96
CA HIS A 163 12.54 7.73 -12.19
C HIS A 163 12.52 6.40 -12.93
N THR A 164 13.27 6.33 -14.03
CA THR A 164 13.36 5.15 -14.91
C THR A 164 14.78 4.56 -14.97
N GLY A 165 15.70 5.07 -14.15
CA GLY A 165 17.12 4.66 -14.15
C GLY A 165 17.41 3.47 -13.24
N GLU A 166 18.58 3.48 -12.62
CA GLU A 166 19.00 2.45 -11.65
C GLU A 166 18.10 2.40 -10.41
N GLY A 167 18.28 1.35 -9.59
CA GLY A 167 17.48 1.13 -8.39
C GLY A 167 17.49 2.31 -7.41
N ILE A 168 16.39 2.49 -6.71
CA ILE A 168 16.20 3.54 -5.70
C ILE A 168 16.36 2.93 -4.32
N GLU A 169 17.22 3.53 -3.50
CA GLU A 169 17.26 3.21 -2.07
C GLU A 169 16.10 3.89 -1.34
N LEU A 170 15.36 3.11 -0.55
CA LEU A 170 14.28 3.59 0.30
C LEU A 170 14.84 3.92 1.69
N LYS A 171 14.99 5.22 1.97
CA LYS A 171 15.51 5.73 3.25
C LYS A 171 14.42 6.42 4.03
N ASN A 172 14.40 6.22 5.34
CA ASN A 172 13.61 7.00 6.26
C ASN A 172 13.97 8.50 6.23
N PRO A 173 13.05 9.39 6.64
CA PRO A 173 13.41 10.77 6.93
C PRO A 173 14.41 10.82 8.09
N ALA A 174 15.16 11.92 8.18
CA ALA A 174 16.13 12.12 9.25
C ALA A 174 15.52 11.88 10.65
N LYS A 175 16.30 11.30 11.56
CA LYS A 175 15.91 10.97 12.95
C LYS A 175 14.81 9.91 13.09
N ARG A 176 14.49 9.15 12.03
CA ARG A 176 13.64 7.96 12.10
C ARG A 176 14.46 6.72 11.83
N GLU A 177 14.84 6.02 12.88
CA GLU A 177 15.68 4.83 12.78
C GLU A 177 14.86 3.59 12.43
N MET A 178 15.54 2.64 11.79
CA MET A 178 15.05 1.28 11.61
C MET A 178 15.78 0.36 12.58
N THR A 179 15.12 -0.73 12.97
CA THR A 179 15.70 -1.76 13.84
C THR A 179 15.71 -3.09 13.11
N THR A 180 16.82 -3.82 13.19
CA THR A 180 16.91 -5.19 12.70
C THR A 180 16.23 -6.12 13.70
N ILE A 181 15.30 -6.96 13.22
CA ILE A 181 14.65 -8.02 14.01
C ILE A 181 15.36 -9.34 13.75
N VAL A 182 15.62 -9.65 12.48
CA VAL A 182 16.38 -10.82 12.03
C VAL A 182 17.37 -10.35 10.96
N SER A 183 18.65 -10.57 11.19
CA SER A 183 19.71 -10.20 10.24
C SER A 183 19.67 -11.09 8.99
N GLY A 184 20.27 -10.61 7.90
CA GLY A 184 20.37 -11.35 6.64
C GLY A 184 20.00 -10.50 5.43
N LYS A 185 20.00 -11.13 4.26
CA LYS A 185 19.63 -10.50 2.99
C LYS A 185 18.53 -11.29 2.29
N ALA A 186 17.63 -10.56 1.65
CA ALA A 186 16.53 -11.14 0.91
C ALA A 186 16.36 -10.44 -0.44
N VAL A 187 15.93 -11.20 -1.44
CA VAL A 187 15.56 -10.69 -2.76
C VAL A 187 14.17 -11.19 -3.09
N GLY A 188 13.31 -10.32 -3.57
CA GLY A 188 11.94 -10.68 -3.92
C GLY A 188 11.15 -9.48 -4.44
N ARG A 189 9.90 -9.70 -4.83
CA ARG A 189 8.98 -8.61 -5.14
C ARG A 189 8.37 -8.06 -3.86
N LEU A 190 8.14 -6.75 -3.80
CA LEU A 190 7.39 -6.15 -2.71
C LEU A 190 5.91 -6.52 -2.81
N THR A 191 5.33 -7.04 -1.74
CA THR A 191 3.88 -7.23 -1.58
C THR A 191 3.52 -7.10 -0.10
N GLY A 192 2.26 -6.89 0.23
CA GLY A 192 1.81 -6.69 1.61
C GLY A 192 0.82 -5.54 1.71
N GLY A 193 1.12 -4.52 2.53
CA GLY A 193 0.29 -3.34 2.76
C GLY A 193 -0.24 -3.26 4.20
N CYS A 194 -1.51 -2.90 4.35
CA CYS A 194 -2.20 -2.86 5.63
C CYS A 194 -2.44 -4.28 6.15
N LEU A 195 -1.86 -4.64 7.30
CA LEU A 195 -1.82 -6.03 7.80
C LEU A 195 -3.23 -6.62 7.98
N SER A 196 -4.12 -5.90 8.65
CA SER A 196 -5.51 -6.29 8.87
C SER A 196 -6.26 -6.55 7.56
N VAL A 197 -6.01 -5.75 6.52
CA VAL A 197 -6.63 -5.89 5.19
C VAL A 197 -6.05 -7.10 4.44
N VAL A 198 -4.75 -7.34 4.57
CA VAL A 198 -4.11 -8.54 4.00
C VAL A 198 -4.72 -9.80 4.62
N VAL A 199 -4.85 -9.86 5.94
CA VAL A 199 -5.47 -10.99 6.64
C VAL A 199 -6.92 -11.19 6.22
N ALA A 200 -7.68 -10.11 6.05
CA ALA A 200 -9.08 -10.17 5.60
C ALA A 200 -9.24 -10.71 4.16
N SER A 201 -8.17 -10.77 3.37
CA SER A 201 -8.21 -11.35 2.01
C SER A 201 -8.10 -12.88 1.98
N LEU A 202 -7.67 -13.51 3.08
CA LEU A 202 -7.41 -14.95 3.14
C LEU A 202 -8.68 -15.76 2.87
N GLY A 203 -8.55 -16.84 2.09
CA GLY A 203 -9.65 -17.70 1.67
C GLY A 203 -10.51 -17.14 0.53
N THR A 204 -10.14 -16.01 -0.07
CA THR A 204 -10.89 -15.40 -1.19
C THR A 204 -10.14 -15.57 -2.53
N PRO A 205 -10.81 -15.38 -3.69
CA PRO A 205 -10.13 -15.33 -5.00
C PRO A 205 -9.11 -14.18 -5.17
N TYR A 206 -9.03 -13.28 -4.18
CA TYR A 206 -8.14 -12.12 -4.15
C TYR A 206 -7.10 -12.22 -3.02
N GLU A 207 -7.00 -13.39 -2.39
CA GLU A 207 -6.02 -13.69 -1.36
C GLU A 207 -4.60 -13.36 -1.83
N ILE A 208 -3.82 -12.66 -1.01
CA ILE A 208 -2.44 -12.28 -1.31
C ILE A 208 -1.53 -13.50 -1.62
N ASP A 209 -0.59 -13.30 -2.54
CA ASP A 209 0.46 -14.25 -2.91
C ASP A 209 1.78 -13.70 -2.35
N THR A 210 2.30 -14.40 -1.35
CA THR A 210 3.50 -14.01 -0.62
C THR A 210 4.74 -14.80 -1.04
N LYS A 211 4.59 -15.78 -1.95
CA LYS A 211 5.62 -16.76 -2.24
C LYS A 211 6.82 -16.15 -2.96
N GLY A 212 7.99 -16.23 -2.32
CA GLY A 212 9.22 -15.68 -2.87
C GLY A 212 9.24 -14.14 -2.86
N SER A 213 8.38 -13.51 -2.05
CA SER A 213 8.23 -12.06 -1.98
C SER A 213 8.92 -11.49 -0.74
N ILE A 214 9.22 -10.20 -0.77
CA ILE A 214 9.53 -9.41 0.42
C ILE A 214 8.21 -8.78 0.88
N LEU A 215 7.75 -9.17 2.07
CA LEU A 215 6.54 -8.65 2.66
C LEU A 215 6.80 -7.28 3.27
N PHE A 216 5.85 -6.36 3.14
CA PHE A 216 5.85 -5.13 3.91
C PHE A 216 4.51 -4.93 4.61
N PHE A 217 4.55 -4.65 5.91
CA PHE A 217 3.33 -4.53 6.72
C PHE A 217 3.32 -3.28 7.57
N GLU A 218 2.18 -2.63 7.63
CA GLU A 218 1.86 -1.58 8.58
C GLU A 218 0.39 -1.70 9.00
N ASP A 219 0.02 -1.06 10.08
CA ASP A 219 -1.39 -0.94 10.47
C ASP A 219 -1.61 0.32 11.34
N ILE A 220 -2.87 0.64 11.61
CA ILE A 220 -3.27 1.74 12.48
C ILE A 220 -4.38 1.30 13.42
N ASP A 221 -4.34 1.78 14.67
CA ASP A 221 -5.39 1.59 15.67
C ASP A 221 -5.67 0.11 16.05
N GLU A 222 -4.76 -0.81 15.70
CA GLU A 222 -4.86 -2.23 16.04
C GLU A 222 -4.05 -2.58 17.29
N LYS A 223 -4.70 -3.17 18.30
CA LYS A 223 -4.05 -3.50 19.56
C LYS A 223 -3.06 -4.67 19.38
N PRO A 224 -1.97 -4.74 20.19
CA PRO A 224 -0.96 -5.79 20.02
C PRO A 224 -1.49 -7.24 19.95
N HIS A 225 -2.50 -7.61 20.75
CA HIS A 225 -3.11 -8.94 20.68
C HIS A 225 -3.88 -9.22 19.38
N ARG A 226 -4.29 -8.19 18.64
CA ARG A 226 -4.88 -8.37 17.30
C ARG A 226 -3.79 -8.57 16.26
N ILE A 227 -2.69 -7.81 16.37
CA ILE A 227 -1.49 -8.03 15.53
C ILE A 227 -0.96 -9.45 15.72
N ASP A 228 -0.91 -9.94 16.96
CA ASP A 228 -0.58 -11.34 17.27
C ASP A 228 -1.46 -12.34 16.49
N ARG A 229 -2.78 -12.16 16.53
CA ARG A 229 -3.73 -13.00 15.78
C ARG A 229 -3.53 -12.91 14.27
N TYR A 230 -3.27 -11.72 13.75
CA TYR A 230 -3.03 -11.49 12.32
C TYR A 230 -1.76 -12.21 11.84
N LEU A 231 -0.65 -12.07 12.57
CA LEU A 231 0.60 -12.75 12.25
C LEU A 231 0.45 -14.27 12.40
N THR A 232 -0.22 -14.75 13.46
CA THR A 232 -0.52 -16.17 13.66
C THR A 232 -1.34 -16.75 12.51
N GLN A 233 -2.37 -16.03 12.05
CA GLN A 233 -3.21 -16.48 10.93
C GLN A 233 -2.42 -16.53 9.62
N LEU A 234 -1.57 -15.54 9.35
CA LEU A 234 -0.70 -15.55 8.17
C LEU A 234 0.33 -16.67 8.23
N GLU A 235 0.89 -16.97 9.39
CA GLU A 235 1.80 -18.09 9.59
C GLU A 235 1.10 -19.42 9.31
N GLN A 236 -0.07 -19.66 9.91
CA GLN A 236 -0.87 -20.87 9.72
C GLN A 236 -1.38 -21.05 8.29
N ALA A 237 -1.60 -19.94 7.57
CA ALA A 237 -1.93 -19.93 6.15
C ALA A 237 -0.69 -20.12 5.23
N GLY A 238 0.50 -20.31 5.79
CA GLY A 238 1.76 -20.45 5.06
C GLY A 238 2.28 -19.15 4.44
N LYS A 239 1.64 -18.02 4.71
CA LYS A 239 1.95 -16.75 4.04
C LYS A 239 3.26 -16.12 4.52
N LEU A 240 3.60 -16.30 5.81
CA LEU A 240 4.88 -15.82 6.35
C LEU A 240 6.05 -16.75 6.01
N THR A 241 5.83 -18.06 6.02
CA THR A 241 6.88 -19.06 5.76
C THR A 241 7.31 -19.15 4.29
N GLU A 242 6.44 -18.76 3.35
CA GLU A 242 6.80 -18.67 1.94
C GLU A 242 7.49 -17.34 1.54
N ALA A 243 7.62 -16.38 2.46
CA ALA A 243 8.26 -15.10 2.21
C ALA A 243 9.80 -15.18 2.28
N GLN A 244 10.48 -14.27 1.60
CA GLN A 244 11.95 -14.16 1.60
C GLN A 244 12.48 -13.12 2.58
N GLY A 245 11.67 -12.11 2.91
CA GLY A 245 12.02 -11.01 3.78
C GLY A 245 10.78 -10.31 4.31
N ILE A 246 10.88 -9.62 5.44
CA ILE A 246 9.75 -8.88 6.03
C ILE A 246 10.21 -7.47 6.43
N ILE A 247 9.42 -6.47 6.06
CA ILE A 247 9.63 -5.06 6.38
C ILE A 247 8.41 -4.56 7.14
N PHE A 248 8.55 -4.35 8.43
CA PHE A 248 7.52 -3.68 9.20
C PHE A 248 7.69 -2.17 9.11
N GLY A 249 6.60 -1.50 8.75
CA GLY A 249 6.48 -0.06 8.84
C GLY A 249 6.27 0.40 10.28
N THR A 250 5.81 1.63 10.45
CA THR A 250 5.38 2.10 11.78
C THR A 250 3.90 1.80 11.98
N PHE A 251 3.60 1.08 13.06
CA PHE A 251 2.24 0.74 13.44
C PHE A 251 1.67 1.85 14.34
N ARG A 252 0.97 2.80 13.73
CA ARG A 252 0.52 4.01 14.44
C ARG A 252 -0.61 3.66 15.39
N GLN A 253 -0.54 4.13 16.64
CA GLN A 253 -1.56 3.88 17.67
C GLN A 253 -1.83 2.38 17.96
N CYS A 254 -0.87 1.51 17.61
CA CYS A 254 -0.97 0.07 17.84
C CYS A 254 -0.30 -0.36 19.16
N SER A 255 -0.60 0.37 20.24
CA SER A 255 -0.12 0.07 21.59
C SER A 255 -1.28 -0.04 22.57
N TYR A 256 -1.03 -0.69 23.71
CA TYR A 256 -1.97 -0.68 24.82
C TYR A 256 -1.97 0.69 25.49
N MET A 257 -3.17 1.23 25.72
CA MET A 257 -3.42 2.34 26.62
C MET A 257 -3.59 1.79 28.04
N ALA A 258 -3.40 2.63 29.06
CA ALA A 258 -3.58 2.22 30.46
C ALA A 258 -4.97 1.61 30.72
N SER A 259 -5.99 2.09 30.02
CA SER A 259 -7.38 1.60 30.09
C SER A 259 -7.61 0.22 29.44
N ASP A 260 -6.67 -0.30 28.67
CA ASP A 260 -6.83 -1.60 28.01
C ASP A 260 -6.56 -2.75 29.00
N ASN A 261 -7.40 -3.79 28.99
CA ASN A 261 -7.29 -4.93 29.91
C ASN A 261 -5.91 -5.63 29.91
N TYR A 262 -5.21 -5.58 28.78
CA TYR A 262 -3.90 -6.22 28.60
C TYR A 262 -2.72 -5.31 28.97
N SER A 263 -2.94 -4.03 29.29
CA SER A 263 -1.87 -3.09 29.63
C SER A 263 -1.03 -3.55 30.83
N LYS A 264 -1.67 -4.20 31.80
CA LYS A 264 -1.06 -4.76 33.02
C LYS A 264 0.04 -5.80 32.77
N TYR A 265 0.10 -6.40 31.58
CA TYR A 265 1.12 -7.39 31.25
C TYR A 265 2.43 -6.78 30.74
N GLY A 266 2.47 -5.47 30.47
CA GLY A 266 3.68 -4.77 30.01
C GLY A 266 4.18 -5.18 28.61
N VAL A 267 3.41 -5.99 27.86
CA VAL A 267 3.80 -6.47 26.53
C VAL A 267 3.66 -5.36 25.49
N THR A 268 4.74 -5.10 24.77
CA THR A 268 4.76 -4.13 23.67
C THR A 268 4.42 -4.79 22.33
N LEU A 269 4.11 -3.97 21.32
CA LEU A 269 3.95 -4.45 19.96
C LEU A 269 5.22 -5.13 19.44
N LEU A 270 6.40 -4.60 19.77
CA LEU A 270 7.66 -5.12 19.26
C LEU A 270 7.98 -6.49 19.86
N ASP A 271 7.54 -6.76 21.09
CA ASP A 271 7.64 -8.09 21.70
C ASP A 271 6.80 -9.11 20.92
N ILE A 272 5.56 -8.77 20.57
CA ILE A 272 4.70 -9.61 19.72
C ILE A 272 5.33 -9.87 18.36
N ILE A 273 5.85 -8.82 17.70
CA ILE A 273 6.51 -8.97 16.40
C ILE A 273 7.73 -9.88 16.53
N ARG A 274 8.57 -9.70 17.55
CA ARG A 274 9.74 -10.57 17.77
C ARG A 274 9.35 -12.02 18.01
N GLU A 275 8.38 -12.26 18.88
CA GLU A 275 7.88 -13.60 19.22
C GLU A 275 7.41 -14.35 17.97
N ARG A 276 6.71 -13.68 17.06
CA ARG A 276 6.18 -14.31 15.84
C ARG A 276 7.18 -14.42 14.71
N ILE A 277 8.15 -13.51 14.62
CA ILE A 277 8.99 -13.38 13.42
C ILE A 277 10.39 -13.98 13.60
N VAL A 278 10.98 -13.90 14.80
CA VAL A 278 12.30 -14.47 15.06
C VAL A 278 12.36 -15.97 14.77
N PRO A 279 11.37 -16.81 15.18
CA PRO A 279 11.38 -18.24 14.89
C PRO A 279 11.35 -18.59 13.40
N LEU A 280 10.85 -17.69 12.54
CA LEU A 280 10.80 -17.91 11.10
C LEU A 280 12.18 -17.84 10.44
N GLY A 281 13.16 -17.18 11.08
CA GLY A 281 14.53 -17.02 10.54
C GLY A 281 14.62 -16.17 9.25
N VAL A 282 13.53 -15.49 8.87
CA VAL A 282 13.44 -14.68 7.64
C VAL A 282 14.01 -13.27 7.91
N PRO A 283 14.90 -12.72 7.05
CA PRO A 283 15.45 -11.38 7.21
C PRO A 283 14.36 -10.33 7.44
N CYS A 284 14.48 -9.58 8.53
CA CYS A 284 13.41 -8.71 8.98
C CYS A 284 13.91 -7.40 9.59
N ILE A 285 13.26 -6.29 9.21
CA ILE A 285 13.44 -4.97 9.81
C ILE A 285 12.11 -4.39 10.28
N TYR A 286 12.18 -3.45 11.22
CA TYR A 286 11.06 -2.67 11.72
C TYR A 286 11.35 -1.17 11.64
N GLY A 287 10.33 -0.36 11.39
CA GLY A 287 10.38 1.10 11.50
C GLY A 287 10.53 1.86 10.18
N LEU A 288 10.37 1.21 9.02
CA LEU A 288 10.34 1.92 7.74
C LEU A 288 9.14 2.89 7.69
N GLN A 289 9.35 4.12 7.23
CA GLN A 289 8.31 5.14 7.24
C GLN A 289 7.41 5.04 6.00
N PHE A 290 6.45 4.13 6.00
CA PHE A 290 5.34 4.06 5.04
C PHE A 290 4.01 3.87 5.78
N GLY A 291 2.88 3.96 5.06
CA GLY A 291 1.56 3.76 5.67
C GLY A 291 1.08 4.95 6.49
N HIS A 292 0.49 4.70 7.65
CA HIS A 292 -0.18 5.72 8.47
C HIS A 292 0.76 6.65 9.27
N VAL A 293 1.88 7.08 8.67
CA VAL A 293 2.81 8.07 9.25
C VAL A 293 2.69 9.42 8.56
N ARG A 294 3.18 10.49 9.20
CA ARG A 294 3.13 11.86 8.62
C ARG A 294 4.02 11.98 7.38
N SER A 295 5.32 11.72 7.53
CA SER A 295 6.29 11.69 6.44
C SER A 295 6.47 10.26 5.96
N LYS A 296 5.96 9.93 4.77
CA LYS A 296 5.88 8.55 4.26
C LYS A 296 6.57 8.38 2.92
N LEU A 297 7.15 7.20 2.73
CA LEU A 297 7.62 6.69 1.45
C LEU A 297 6.45 6.28 0.58
N THR A 298 6.67 6.32 -0.73
CA THR A 298 5.81 5.62 -1.70
C THR A 298 6.47 4.28 -2.00
N MET A 299 5.82 3.16 -1.63
CA MET A 299 6.36 1.82 -1.88
C MET A 299 5.85 1.30 -3.23
N PRO A 300 6.72 0.86 -4.17
CA PRO A 300 6.28 0.27 -5.42
C PRO A 300 5.83 -1.19 -5.21
N PHE A 301 4.53 -1.38 -5.04
CA PHE A 301 3.86 -2.65 -4.81
C PHE A 301 3.99 -3.54 -6.06
N GLY A 302 4.76 -4.62 -5.95
CA GLY A 302 5.03 -5.60 -7.00
C GLY A 302 6.41 -5.46 -7.66
N ALA A 303 7.14 -4.37 -7.42
CA ALA A 303 8.49 -4.18 -7.95
C ALA A 303 9.51 -5.08 -7.26
N ALA A 304 10.57 -5.47 -7.97
CA ALA A 304 11.68 -6.20 -7.39
C ALA A 304 12.45 -5.34 -6.36
N ALA A 305 12.88 -5.98 -5.28
CA ALA A 305 13.59 -5.33 -4.20
C ALA A 305 14.65 -6.25 -3.58
N ILE A 306 15.63 -5.60 -2.96
CA ILE A 306 16.65 -6.22 -2.12
C ILE A 306 16.49 -5.62 -0.72
N LEU A 307 16.35 -6.48 0.27
CA LEU A 307 16.40 -6.13 1.69
C LEU A 307 17.75 -6.63 2.24
N ASP A 308 18.55 -5.72 2.76
CA ASP A 308 19.70 -6.03 3.62
C ASP A 308 19.30 -5.68 5.05
N ALA A 309 18.74 -6.66 5.77
CA ALA A 309 18.25 -6.44 7.13
C ALA A 309 19.39 -6.22 8.13
N THR A 310 20.58 -6.76 7.85
CA THR A 310 21.79 -6.53 8.66
C THR A 310 22.17 -5.05 8.65
N ASN A 311 22.24 -4.45 7.45
CA ASN A 311 22.62 -3.05 7.28
C ASN A 311 21.42 -2.08 7.25
N LYS A 312 20.19 -2.62 7.35
CA LYS A 312 18.92 -1.88 7.23
C LYS A 312 18.79 -1.14 5.89
N GLY A 313 19.34 -1.71 4.82
CA GLY A 313 19.27 -1.19 3.46
C GLY A 313 18.10 -1.80 2.70
N ILE A 314 17.35 -0.97 1.96
CA ILE A 314 16.27 -1.43 1.09
C ILE A 314 16.44 -0.77 -0.25
N HIS A 315 16.60 -1.56 -1.31
CA HIS A 315 16.73 -1.08 -2.67
C HIS A 315 15.61 -1.65 -3.52
N VAL A 316 14.93 -0.80 -4.27
CA VAL A 316 13.89 -1.20 -5.23
C VAL A 316 14.33 -0.89 -6.64
N GLU A 317 13.98 -1.73 -7.60
CA GLU A 317 14.15 -1.37 -9.01
C GLU A 317 13.29 -0.14 -9.39
N ALA A 318 13.63 0.52 -10.51
CA ALA A 318 12.73 1.50 -11.10
C ALA A 318 11.36 0.86 -11.39
N ALA A 319 10.29 1.48 -10.90
CA ALA A 319 8.95 0.94 -10.89
C ALA A 319 8.04 1.49 -12.01
N VAL A 320 8.59 2.37 -12.85
CA VAL A 320 7.95 2.98 -14.01
C VAL A 320 8.86 2.89 -15.23
N THR A 321 8.30 3.05 -16.44
CA THR A 321 9.03 3.07 -17.72
C THR A 321 8.96 4.42 -18.42
#